data_AF-A0A2X3EAP3-F1
#
_entry.id   AF-A0A2X3EAP3-F1
#
_cell.length_a   1.000
_cell.length_b   1.000
_cell.length_c   1.000
_cell.angle_alpha   90.00
_cell.angle_beta   90.00
_cell.angle_gamma   90.00
#
_symmetry.space_group_name_H-M   'P 1'
#
loop_
_entity.id
_entity.type
_entity.pdbx_description
1 polymer ?
#
loop_
_entity_poly.entity_id
_entity_poly.type
_entity_poly.pdbx_seq_one_letter_code
_entity_poly.pdbx_strand_id
1 'polypeptide(L)'
;MFAGEHRGTHSARFGEIEQRGVALTPKGRALYDRLLQAAGTGKDNLSHQQHLQEVFSEFPDSEFLLRQQGLAWFRYRLTPTGEHIARRFARATIRSR
;
A
#
# COMPACT_ATOMS: atom_id res chain seq x y z
N MET A 1 11.34 45.85 -10.85
CA MET A 1 12.53 45.91 -9.98
C MET A 1 12.14 45.38 -8.61
N PHE A 2 12.99 44.58 -7.98
CA PHE A 2 12.87 44.29 -6.55
C PHE A 2 13.18 45.57 -5.77
N ALA A 3 12.69 45.71 -4.53
CA ALA A 3 12.97 46.89 -3.72
C ALA A 3 14.50 47.11 -3.62
N GLY A 4 14.98 48.31 -3.95
CA GLY A 4 16.41 48.66 -3.92
C GLY A 4 17.21 48.42 -5.23
N GLU A 5 16.56 48.35 -6.40
CA GLU A 5 17.21 48.13 -7.72
C GLU A 5 18.06 46.85 -7.81
N HIS A 6 17.77 45.84 -6.99
CA HIS A 6 18.48 44.56 -7.05
C HIS A 6 17.88 43.61 -8.12
N ARG A 7 18.73 42.78 -8.74
CA ARG A 7 18.28 41.68 -9.62
C ARG A 7 17.55 40.63 -8.78
N GLY A 8 16.39 40.19 -9.28
CA GLY A 8 15.61 39.11 -8.67
C GLY A 8 16.18 37.72 -8.89
N THR A 9 15.59 36.77 -8.16
CA THR A 9 15.82 35.33 -8.35
C THR A 9 14.55 34.63 -8.83
N HIS A 10 14.70 33.62 -9.68
CA HIS A 10 13.62 32.70 -10.02
C HIS A 10 13.68 31.48 -9.08
N SER A 11 12.53 30.98 -8.66
CA SER A 11 12.43 29.70 -7.96
C SER A 11 11.33 28.87 -8.59
N ALA A 12 11.60 27.59 -8.83
CA ALA A 12 10.59 26.63 -9.27
C ALA A 12 9.76 26.15 -8.08
N ARG A 13 8.51 25.72 -8.35
CA ARG A 13 7.64 25.01 -7.42
C ARG A 13 7.26 23.69 -8.07
N PHE A 14 7.48 22.59 -7.36
CA PHE A 14 7.15 21.26 -7.84
C PHE A 14 5.91 20.76 -7.11
N GLY A 15 4.96 20.20 -7.86
CA GLY A 15 3.86 19.43 -7.32
C GLY A 15 4.22 17.95 -7.30
N GLU A 16 3.49 17.17 -6.51
CA GLU A 16 3.64 15.72 -6.40
C GLU A 16 2.28 15.05 -6.61
N ILE A 17 2.31 13.80 -7.08
CA ILE A 17 1.14 12.93 -7.20
C ILE A 17 1.49 11.56 -6.64
N GLU A 18 0.55 10.93 -5.94
CA GLU A 18 0.75 9.62 -5.32
C GLU A 18 -0.47 8.71 -5.48
N GLN A 19 -0.23 7.40 -5.52
CA GLN A 19 -1.25 6.36 -5.43
C GLN A 19 -1.01 5.53 -4.16
N ARG A 20 -2.05 5.36 -3.34
CA ARG A 20 -1.96 4.67 -2.05
C ARG A 20 -2.50 3.25 -2.16
N GLY A 21 -1.65 2.27 -1.85
CA GLY A 21 -2.00 0.85 -1.79
C GLY A 21 -2.33 0.35 -0.37
N VAL A 22 -2.25 -0.97 -0.17
CA VAL A 22 -2.48 -1.61 1.12
C VAL A 22 -1.35 -1.33 2.12
N ALA A 23 -1.68 -1.24 3.41
CA ALA A 23 -0.68 -1.13 4.47
C ALA A 23 0.01 -2.49 4.70
N LEU A 24 1.34 -2.50 4.64
CA LEU A 24 2.15 -3.69 4.90
C LEU A 24 2.30 -3.95 6.40
N THR A 25 2.43 -5.23 6.76
CA THR A 25 2.91 -5.64 8.10
C THR A 25 4.43 -5.41 8.20
N PRO A 26 5.05 -5.51 9.39
CA PRO A 26 6.51 -5.50 9.49
C PRO A 26 7.20 -6.55 8.60
N LYS A 27 6.59 -7.75 8.46
CA LYS A 27 7.08 -8.81 7.57
C LYS A 27 6.99 -8.39 6.09
N GLY A 28 5.86 -7.84 5.67
CA GLY A 28 5.69 -7.33 4.31
C GLY A 28 6.65 -6.20 3.99
N ARG A 29 6.87 -5.29 4.95
CA ARG A 29 7.82 -4.19 4.80
C ARG A 29 9.26 -4.70 4.65
N ALA A 30 9.67 -5.68 5.44
CA ALA A 30 10.99 -6.29 5.32
C ALA A 30 11.21 -6.98 3.95
N LEU A 31 10.17 -7.60 3.39
CA LEU A 31 10.22 -8.14 2.02
C LEU A 31 10.35 -7.01 0.99
N TYR A 32 9.51 -5.98 1.10
CA TYR A 32 9.54 -4.80 0.23
C TYR A 32 10.93 -4.16 0.21
N ASP A 33 11.51 -3.87 1.38
CA ASP A 33 12.81 -3.23 1.49
C ASP A 33 13.94 -4.09 0.90
N ARG A 34 13.88 -5.42 1.08
CA ARG A 34 14.84 -6.36 0.47
C ARG A 34 14.78 -6.34 -1.05
N LEU A 35 13.57 -6.40 -1.63
CA LEU A 35 13.39 -6.37 -3.08
C LEU A 35 13.79 -5.01 -3.66
N LEU A 36 13.45 -3.92 -2.97
CA LEU A 36 13.89 -2.58 -3.36
C LEU A 36 15.41 -2.45 -3.35
N GLN A 37 16.07 -3.00 -2.34
CA GLN A 37 17.54 -3.04 -2.27
C GLN A 37 18.14 -3.88 -3.41
N ALA A 38 17.53 -5.02 -3.73
CA ALA A 38 17.98 -5.88 -4.83
C ALA A 38 17.83 -5.22 -6.21
N ALA A 39 16.76 -4.44 -6.42
CA ALA A 39 16.56 -3.69 -7.66
C ALA A 39 17.57 -2.53 -7.83
N GLY A 40 18.14 -2.02 -6.74
CA GLY A 40 19.19 -1.01 -6.76
C GLY A 40 18.77 0.30 -7.44
N THR A 41 19.73 0.93 -8.13
CA THR A 41 19.50 2.17 -8.90
C THR A 41 19.84 1.94 -10.37
N GLY A 42 18.98 2.36 -11.29
CA GLY A 42 19.26 2.29 -12.73
C GLY A 42 19.93 3.54 -13.30
N LYS A 43 20.59 3.39 -14.45
CA LYS A 43 21.21 4.51 -15.21
C LYS A 43 20.20 5.26 -16.08
N ASP A 44 19.20 4.55 -16.60
CA ASP A 44 18.09 5.11 -17.35
C ASP A 44 16.76 4.63 -16.75
N ASN A 45 15.71 5.42 -16.94
CA ASN A 45 14.42 5.16 -16.30
C ASN A 45 13.74 3.89 -16.85
N LEU A 46 13.82 3.63 -18.15
CA LEU A 46 13.10 2.52 -18.76
C LEU A 46 13.65 1.17 -18.30
N SER A 47 14.97 0.99 -18.38
CA SER A 47 15.62 -0.24 -17.92
C SER A 47 15.43 -0.44 -16.41
N HIS A 48 15.47 0.64 -15.62
CA HIS A 48 15.25 0.55 -14.19
C HIS A 48 13.84 0.09 -13.85
N GLN A 49 12.82 0.61 -14.53
CA GLN A 49 11.42 0.21 -14.31
C GLN A 49 11.17 -1.25 -14.70
N GLN A 50 11.76 -1.71 -15.80
CA GLN A 50 11.68 -3.12 -16.21
C GLN A 50 12.33 -4.03 -15.16
N HIS A 51 13.54 -3.70 -14.73
CA HIS A 51 14.25 -4.47 -13.71
C HIS A 51 13.52 -4.46 -12.36
N LEU A 52 12.96 -3.31 -11.96
CA LEU A 52 12.16 -3.20 -10.74
C LEU A 52 10.96 -4.14 -10.78
N GLN A 53 10.25 -4.22 -11.92
CA GLN A 53 9.12 -5.16 -12.09
C GLN A 53 9.57 -6.62 -11.99
N GLU A 54 10.70 -6.99 -12.61
CA GLU A 54 11.26 -8.33 -12.54
C GLU A 54 11.58 -8.74 -11.10
N VAL A 55 12.29 -7.89 -10.36
CA VAL A 55 12.64 -8.15 -8.96
C VAL A 55 11.41 -8.23 -8.07
N PHE A 56 10.43 -7.34 -8.29
CA PHE A 56 9.17 -7.34 -7.51
C PHE A 56 8.20 -8.46 -7.86
N SER A 57 8.49 -9.30 -8.87
CA SER A 57 7.71 -10.51 -9.14
C SER A 57 7.72 -11.51 -7.98
N GLU A 58 8.71 -11.42 -7.08
CA GLU A 58 8.74 -12.17 -5.82
C GLU A 58 7.72 -11.66 -4.78
N PHE A 59 7.21 -10.44 -4.93
CA PHE A 59 6.18 -9.90 -4.05
C PHE A 59 4.80 -10.41 -4.49
N PRO A 60 4.02 -11.10 -3.63
CA PRO A 60 2.74 -11.67 -4.05
C PRO A 60 1.73 -10.60 -4.48
N ASP A 61 1.23 -10.69 -5.73
CA ASP A 61 0.25 -9.76 -6.29
C ASP A 61 -1.20 -10.26 -6.17
N SER A 62 -1.52 -10.87 -5.03
CA SER A 62 -2.87 -11.35 -4.73
C SER A 62 -3.21 -11.06 -3.28
N GLU A 63 -4.35 -10.42 -3.03
CA GLU A 63 -4.84 -10.18 -1.66
C GLU A 63 -4.93 -11.47 -0.85
N PHE A 64 -5.27 -12.59 -1.49
CA PHE A 64 -5.32 -13.89 -0.83
C PHE A 64 -3.95 -14.31 -0.31
N LEU A 65 -2.92 -14.25 -1.15
CA LEU A 65 -1.55 -14.63 -0.78
C LEU A 65 -0.96 -13.64 0.22
N LEU A 66 -1.17 -12.34 0.03
CA LEU A 66 -0.74 -11.30 0.96
C LEU A 66 -1.30 -11.53 2.37
N ARG A 67 -2.58 -11.91 2.46
CA ARG A 67 -3.24 -12.23 3.72
C ARG A 67 -2.73 -13.53 4.31
N GLN A 68 -2.68 -14.60 3.51
CA GLN A 68 -2.23 -15.92 3.96
C GLN A 68 -0.79 -15.90 4.48
N GLN A 69 0.08 -15.11 3.84
CA GLN A 69 1.49 -15.00 4.21
C GLN A 69 1.75 -13.92 5.28
N GLY A 70 0.73 -13.17 5.71
CA GLY A 70 0.84 -12.12 6.71
C GLY A 70 1.68 -10.92 6.26
N LEU A 71 1.61 -10.56 4.98
CA LEU A 71 2.40 -9.47 4.38
C LEU A 71 1.68 -8.13 4.42
N ALA A 72 0.35 -8.12 4.50
CA ALA A 72 -0.45 -6.90 4.56
C ALA A 72 -1.53 -6.98 5.64
N TRP A 73 -2.00 -5.81 6.09
CA TRP A 73 -3.12 -5.69 7.01
C TRP A 73 -4.45 -5.74 6.25
N PHE A 74 -5.43 -6.45 6.81
CA PHE A 74 -6.76 -6.60 6.24
C PHE A 74 -7.84 -6.24 7.26
N ARG A 75 -8.89 -5.57 6.79
CA ARG A 75 -10.10 -5.33 7.58
C ARG A 75 -11.14 -6.39 7.21
N TYR A 76 -11.58 -7.15 8.20
CA TYR A 76 -12.63 -8.14 8.02
C TYR A 76 -13.98 -7.54 8.37
N ARG A 77 -15.00 -7.90 7.57
CA ARG A 77 -16.40 -7.57 7.83
C ARG A 77 -17.23 -8.82 7.57
N LEU A 78 -18.30 -9.00 8.35
CA LEU A 78 -19.26 -10.04 8.03
C LEU A 78 -19.92 -9.74 6.69
N THR A 79 -20.20 -10.79 5.93
CA THR A 79 -21.07 -10.69 4.76
C THR A 79 -22.52 -10.51 5.23
N PRO A 80 -23.44 -10.07 4.36
CA PRO A 80 -24.87 -9.96 4.72
C PRO A 80 -25.44 -11.26 5.29
N THR A 81 -25.05 -12.42 4.74
CA THR A 81 -25.40 -13.73 5.27
C THR A 81 -24.86 -13.94 6.69
N GLY A 82 -23.58 -13.60 6.91
CA GLY A 82 -22.96 -13.68 8.24
C GLY A 82 -23.66 -12.77 9.27
N GLU A 83 -24.04 -11.55 8.87
CA GLU A 83 -24.79 -10.64 9.71
C GLU A 83 -26.20 -11.16 10.05
N HIS A 84 -26.90 -11.77 9.08
CA HIS A 84 -28.22 -12.35 9.30
C HIS A 84 -28.16 -13.51 10.30
N ILE A 85 -27.18 -14.40 10.14
CA ILE A 85 -26.94 -15.52 11.06
C ILE A 85 -26.66 -14.99 12.46
N ALA A 86 -25.74 -14.03 12.61
CA ALA A 86 -25.40 -13.43 13.90
C ALA A 86 -26.63 -12.80 14.59
N ARG A 87 -27.47 -12.06 13.83
CA ARG A 87 -28.72 -11.47 14.34
C ARG A 87 -29.72 -12.52 14.81
N ARG A 88 -29.86 -13.64 14.09
CA ARG A 88 -30.76 -14.74 14.47
C ARG A 88 -30.34 -15.36 15.80
N PHE A 89 -29.05 -15.61 16.00
CA PHE A 89 -28.53 -16.14 17.26
C PHE A 89 -28.73 -15.16 18.43
N ALA A 90 -28.49 -13.87 18.23
CA ALA A 90 -28.70 -12.85 19.27
C ALA A 90 -30.18 -12.79 19.73
N ARG A 91 -31.13 -12.82 18.78
CA ARG A 91 -32.58 -12.82 19.08
C ARG A 91 -33.05 -14.09 19.80
N ALA A 92 -32.50 -15.26 19.45
CA ALA A 92 -32.86 -16.52 20.10
C ALA A 92 -32.40 -16.55 21.57
N THR A 93 -31.23 -15.98 21.85
CA THR A 93 -30.65 -15.91 23.22
C THR A 93 -31.45 -15.00 24.15
N ILE A 94 -32.04 -13.92 23.62
CA ILE A 94 -32.88 -13.00 24.40
C ILE A 94 -34.24 -13.63 24.73
N ARG A 95 -34.79 -14.48 23.85
CA ARG A 95 -36.11 -15.12 24.05
C ARG A 95 -36.11 -16.32 25.00
N SER A 96 -34.94 -16.84 25.37
CA SER A 96 -34.79 -17.98 26.29
C SER A 96 -34.42 -17.57 27.71
N ARG A 97 -34.55 -16.29 28.05
CA ARG A 97 -34.45 -15.74 29.41
C ARG A 97 -35.76 -15.07 29.75
#